data_AF-A0AAJ6YED9-F1
#
_entry.id   AF-A0AAJ6YED9-F1
#
_cell.length_a   1.000
_cell.length_b   1.000
_cell.length_c   1.000
_cell.angle_alpha   90.00
_cell.angle_beta   90.00
_cell.angle_gamma   90.00
#
_symmetry.space_group_name_H-M   'P 1'
#
loop_
_entity.id
_entity.type
_entity.pdbx_description
1 polymer ?
#
loop_
_entity_poly.entity_id
_entity_poly.type
_entity_poly.pdbx_seq_one_letter_code
_entity_poly.pdbx_strand_id
1 'polypeptide(L)'
;MAAQIQGSQHSQRILKRKYPVRLFKKDDTHFELRRKNFYYDLIEDTDLRKKPNIDLILTKDIESYGKKGDKISLKRLKAYNDFLLPGLAVYATPENIQKYMSIVISTEHQHSSKYAIELLKVLEKCCLIVNMNIDNHWKLEKWHIKVNFRTCGIYVTEKSITMPKKDIIGPNLQNEGKEFYIKVTINETEEVKVRCRLHHVTTVPEHQLPEISEFWKISNGALFPEDEKVLNALPRPKWEDYNIEKQMYNC
;
A
#
# COMPACT_ATOMS: atom_id res chain seq x y z
N MET A 1 12.65 6.16 -25.29
CA MET A 1 12.27 7.58 -25.17
C MET A 1 10.77 7.67 -24.90
N ALA A 2 10.38 7.88 -23.64
CA ALA A 2 8.98 8.08 -23.30
C ALA A 2 8.60 9.54 -23.62
N ALA A 3 7.76 9.75 -24.62
CA ALA A 3 7.22 11.07 -24.92
C ALA A 3 6.37 11.53 -23.73
N GLN A 4 6.83 12.56 -23.02
CA GLN A 4 6.00 13.27 -22.05
C GLN A 4 4.87 13.94 -22.83
N ILE A 5 3.68 13.34 -22.79
CA ILE A 5 2.45 14.01 -23.20
C ILE A 5 2.22 15.11 -22.16
N GLN A 6 2.77 16.30 -22.42
CA GLN A 6 2.45 17.51 -21.67
C GLN A 6 0.99 17.86 -21.99
N GLY A 7 0.06 17.30 -21.22
CA GLY A 7 -1.33 17.71 -21.24
C GLY A 7 -1.38 19.20 -20.94
N SER A 8 -1.70 19.99 -21.97
CA SER A 8 -1.94 21.42 -21.85
C SER A 8 -3.06 21.62 -20.82
N GLN A 9 -2.69 22.04 -19.60
CA GLN A 9 -3.68 22.42 -18.59
C GLN A 9 -4.33 23.70 -19.12
N HIS A 10 -5.54 23.58 -19.66
CA HIS A 10 -6.34 24.75 -20.01
C HIS A 10 -6.70 25.50 -18.73
N SER A 11 -5.91 26.53 -18.43
CA SER A 11 -6.15 27.45 -17.33
C SER A 11 -7.35 28.34 -17.66
N GLN A 12 -8.40 28.25 -16.84
CA GLN A 12 -9.56 29.13 -16.97
C GLN A 12 -9.46 30.23 -15.93
N ARG A 13 -9.39 31.47 -16.41
CA ARG A 13 -9.41 32.68 -15.57
C ARG A 13 -10.72 33.40 -15.80
N ILE A 14 -11.48 33.57 -14.73
CA ILE A 14 -12.75 34.30 -14.75
C ILE A 14 -12.44 35.77 -14.46
N LEU A 15 -12.74 36.62 -15.43
CA LEU A 15 -12.44 38.03 -15.41
C LEU A 15 -13.72 38.86 -15.34
N LYS A 16 -13.69 39.96 -14.56
CA LYS A 16 -14.73 41.00 -14.59
C LYS A 16 -14.22 42.19 -15.36
N ARG A 17 -15.05 42.81 -16.20
CA ARG A 17 -14.71 44.13 -16.75
C ARG A 17 -14.68 45.14 -15.60
N LYS A 18 -13.59 45.90 -15.51
CA LYS A 18 -13.41 46.97 -14.50
C LYS A 18 -14.40 48.11 -14.71
N TYR A 19 -14.65 48.44 -15.98
CA TYR A 19 -15.60 49.48 -16.38
C TYR A 19 -16.85 48.85 -17.00
N PRO A 20 -18.07 49.23 -16.57
CA PRO A 20 -19.31 48.67 -17.10
C PRO A 20 -19.51 49.11 -18.55
N VAL A 21 -20.04 48.19 -19.37
CA VAL A 21 -20.46 48.48 -20.74
C VAL A 21 -21.75 49.29 -20.68
N ARG A 22 -21.92 50.21 -21.63
CA ARG A 22 -23.17 50.98 -21.75
C ARG A 22 -24.30 50.03 -22.14
N LEU A 23 -25.49 50.28 -21.59
CA LEU A 23 -26.68 49.54 -21.99
C LEU A 23 -27.07 49.96 -23.40
N PHE A 24 -27.24 48.97 -24.28
CA PHE A 24 -27.75 49.17 -25.63
C PHE A 24 -29.27 49.15 -25.64
N LYS A 25 -29.88 49.75 -26.67
CA LYS A 25 -31.32 49.65 -26.87
C LYS A 25 -31.69 48.20 -27.19
N LYS A 26 -32.91 47.81 -26.83
CA LYS A 26 -33.43 46.48 -27.17
C LYS A 26 -33.44 46.34 -28.70
N ASP A 27 -32.92 45.22 -29.20
CA ASP A 27 -32.79 44.86 -30.62
C ASP A 27 -31.73 45.64 -31.43
N ASP A 28 -30.85 46.40 -30.76
CA ASP A 28 -29.69 47.01 -31.41
C ASP A 28 -28.62 45.95 -31.69
N THR A 29 -28.28 45.78 -32.97
CA THR A 29 -27.28 44.79 -33.43
C THR A 29 -25.87 45.37 -33.46
N HIS A 30 -25.72 46.69 -33.37
CA HIS A 30 -24.44 47.37 -33.44
C HIS A 30 -23.91 47.70 -32.04
N PHE A 31 -23.04 46.83 -31.52
CA PHE A 31 -22.37 47.06 -30.24
C PHE A 31 -20.87 47.27 -30.43
N GLU A 32 -20.38 48.44 -30.04
CA GLU A 32 -18.94 48.73 -30.03
C GLU A 32 -18.41 48.87 -28.60
N LEU A 33 -17.39 48.08 -28.29
CA LEU A 33 -16.66 48.19 -27.04
C LEU A 33 -15.61 49.28 -27.16
N ARG A 34 -15.66 50.25 -26.24
CA ARG A 34 -14.60 51.26 -26.13
C ARG A 34 -13.35 50.65 -25.53
N ARG A 35 -12.18 51.25 -25.80
CA ARG A 35 -10.88 50.83 -25.24
C ARG A 35 -10.90 50.60 -23.72
N LYS A 36 -11.62 51.46 -22.97
CA LYS A 36 -11.77 51.32 -21.51
C LYS A 36 -12.50 50.04 -21.08
N ASN A 37 -13.33 49.44 -21.93
CA ASN A 37 -14.11 48.24 -21.61
C ASN A 37 -13.29 46.95 -21.71
N PHE A 38 -12.02 47.03 -22.14
CA PHE A 38 -11.06 45.92 -22.23
C PHE A 38 -10.10 45.86 -21.02
N TYR A 39 -10.30 46.72 -20.01
CA TYR A 39 -9.64 46.54 -18.71
C TYR A 39 -10.43 45.55 -17.87
N TYR A 40 -9.75 44.53 -17.38
CA TYR A 40 -10.34 43.45 -16.60
C TYR A 40 -9.66 43.32 -15.24
N ASP A 41 -10.47 43.02 -14.22
CA ASP A 41 -10.02 42.61 -12.91
C ASP A 41 -10.19 41.08 -12.79
N LEU A 42 -9.17 40.39 -12.28
CA LEU A 42 -9.21 38.95 -12.05
C LEU A 42 -10.14 38.66 -10.86
N ILE A 43 -11.21 37.91 -11.11
CA ILE A 43 -12.13 37.46 -10.05
C ILE A 43 -11.61 36.17 -9.45
N GLU A 44 -11.30 35.21 -10.34
CA GLU A 44 -11.03 33.85 -9.93
C GLU A 44 -10.11 33.17 -10.93
N ASP A 45 -9.11 32.46 -10.40
CA ASP A 45 -8.33 31.50 -11.16
C ASP A 45 -8.80 30.08 -10.80
N THR A 46 -9.33 29.36 -11.78
CA THR A 46 -9.87 28.01 -11.58
C THR A 46 -8.77 27.00 -11.25
N ASP A 47 -7.51 27.28 -11.58
CA ASP A 47 -6.39 26.36 -11.31
C ASP A 47 -6.01 26.30 -9.83
N LEU A 48 -6.24 27.39 -9.10
CA LEU A 48 -6.00 27.46 -7.65
C LEU A 48 -7.06 26.68 -6.86
N ARG A 49 -8.21 26.39 -7.48
CA ARG A 49 -9.29 25.66 -6.82
C ARG A 49 -8.97 24.17 -6.74
N LYS A 50 -9.20 23.58 -5.57
CA LYS A 50 -9.11 22.14 -5.37
C LYS A 50 -10.15 21.44 -6.24
N LYS A 51 -9.66 20.77 -7.28
CA LYS A 51 -10.46 19.96 -8.20
C LYS A 51 -11.13 18.81 -7.42
N PRO A 52 -12.45 18.60 -7.53
CA PRO A 52 -13.12 17.48 -6.88
C PRO A 52 -12.65 16.13 -7.44
N ASN A 53 -12.85 15.09 -6.63
CA ASN A 53 -12.65 13.71 -7.05
C ASN A 53 -13.71 13.29 -8.08
N ILE A 54 -13.38 12.26 -8.85
CA ILE A 54 -14.27 11.64 -9.84
C ILE A 54 -14.72 10.29 -9.30
N ASP A 55 -16.02 10.04 -9.42
CA ASP A 55 -16.63 8.78 -9.07
C ASP A 55 -16.59 7.82 -10.27
N LEU A 56 -16.12 6.60 -10.02
CA LEU A 56 -15.95 5.53 -10.99
C LEU A 56 -16.59 4.23 -10.48
N ILE A 57 -16.86 3.33 -11.40
CA ILE A 57 -17.31 1.96 -11.15
C ILE A 57 -16.27 1.01 -11.72
N LEU A 58 -15.78 0.08 -10.90
CA LEU A 58 -14.77 -0.89 -11.32
C LEU A 58 -15.36 -1.93 -12.28
N THR A 59 -14.67 -2.21 -13.39
CA THR A 59 -15.07 -3.27 -14.35
C THR A 59 -14.40 -4.60 -14.08
N LYS A 60 -13.29 -4.58 -13.33
CA LYS A 60 -12.50 -5.73 -12.91
C LYS A 60 -12.21 -5.63 -11.41
N ASP A 61 -11.86 -6.75 -10.79
CA ASP A 61 -11.35 -6.75 -9.42
C ASP A 61 -9.94 -6.15 -9.43
N ILE A 62 -9.72 -5.15 -8.58
CA ILE A 62 -8.43 -4.47 -8.46
C ILE A 62 -8.03 -4.47 -6.99
N GLU A 63 -6.81 -4.96 -6.74
CA GLU A 63 -6.20 -4.99 -5.43
C GLU A 63 -6.24 -3.61 -4.75
N SER A 64 -6.63 -3.58 -3.48
CA SER A 64 -6.71 -2.38 -2.63
C SER A 64 -7.81 -1.37 -2.97
N TYR A 65 -8.46 -1.43 -4.13
CA TYR A 65 -9.57 -0.53 -4.48
C TYR A 65 -10.94 -1.17 -4.27
N GLY A 66 -11.10 -2.42 -4.68
CA GLY A 66 -12.36 -3.14 -4.50
C GLY A 66 -12.67 -4.12 -5.61
N LYS A 67 -13.91 -4.61 -5.56
CA LYS A 67 -14.41 -5.62 -6.48
C LYS A 67 -15.04 -4.97 -7.71
N LYS A 68 -15.21 -5.75 -8.76
CA LYS A 68 -15.98 -5.41 -9.95
C LYS A 68 -17.39 -4.98 -9.53
N GLY A 69 -17.80 -3.80 -10.00
CA GLY A 69 -19.08 -3.17 -9.67
C GLY A 69 -19.02 -2.22 -8.49
N ASP A 70 -17.93 -2.19 -7.71
CA ASP A 70 -17.79 -1.23 -6.61
C ASP A 70 -17.68 0.20 -7.14
N LYS A 71 -18.38 1.12 -6.47
CA LYS A 71 -18.22 2.55 -6.67
C LYS A 71 -17.01 3.07 -5.87
N ILE A 72 -16.08 3.74 -6.54
CA ILE A 72 -14.89 4.35 -5.95
C ILE A 72 -14.79 5.84 -6.29
N SER A 73 -14.15 6.64 -5.44
CA SER A 73 -13.94 8.07 -5.68
C SER A 73 -12.45 8.40 -5.62
N LEU A 74 -11.88 8.92 -6.72
CA LEU A 74 -10.44 9.12 -6.89
C LEU A 74 -10.09 10.51 -7.42
N LYS A 75 -8.84 10.94 -7.22
CA LYS A 75 -8.31 12.15 -7.85
C LYS A 75 -8.27 12.00 -9.37
N ARG A 76 -8.59 13.06 -10.12
CA ARG A 76 -8.76 13.00 -11.59
C ARG A 76 -7.59 12.37 -12.34
N LEU A 77 -6.36 12.78 -12.04
CA LEU A 77 -5.18 12.31 -12.76
C LEU A 77 -5.02 10.79 -12.61
N LYS A 78 -5.21 10.30 -11.37
CA LYS A 78 -5.15 8.88 -11.04
C LYS A 78 -6.30 8.12 -11.69
N ALA A 79 -7.53 8.65 -11.56
CA ALA A 79 -8.72 8.09 -12.19
C ALA A 79 -8.57 7.94 -13.71
N TYR A 80 -8.02 8.95 -14.39
CA TYR A 80 -7.85 8.92 -15.83
C TYR A 80 -6.73 7.96 -16.26
N ASN A 81 -5.52 8.15 -15.73
CA ASN A 81 -4.33 7.41 -16.18
C ASN A 81 -4.37 5.93 -15.76
N ASP A 82 -4.76 5.65 -14.52
CA ASP A 82 -4.62 4.31 -13.95
C ASP A 82 -5.87 3.45 -14.16
N PHE A 83 -7.06 4.07 -14.30
CA PHE A 83 -8.33 3.32 -14.34
C PHE A 83 -9.09 3.46 -15.65
N LEU A 84 -9.36 4.68 -16.10
CA LEU A 84 -10.16 4.91 -17.30
C LEU A 84 -9.39 4.56 -18.58
N LEU A 85 -8.15 5.03 -18.70
CA LEU A 85 -7.31 4.81 -19.88
C LEU A 85 -7.03 3.32 -20.12
N PRO A 86 -6.71 2.49 -19.10
CA PRO A 86 -6.54 1.05 -19.29
C PRO A 86 -7.85 0.27 -19.31
N GLY A 87 -9.01 0.92 -19.13
CA GLY A 87 -10.33 0.30 -19.16
C GLY A 87 -10.68 -0.55 -17.92
N LEU A 88 -10.05 -0.27 -16.78
CA LEU A 88 -10.29 -0.96 -15.50
C LEU A 88 -11.50 -0.41 -14.74
N ALA A 89 -11.97 0.77 -15.10
CA ALA A 89 -13.17 1.38 -14.54
C ALA A 89 -13.93 2.20 -15.60
N VAL A 90 -15.18 2.50 -15.30
CA VAL A 90 -16.04 3.37 -16.10
C VAL A 90 -16.62 4.48 -15.22
N TYR A 91 -16.98 5.62 -15.80
CA TYR A 91 -17.66 6.69 -15.07
C TYR A 91 -18.96 6.22 -14.41
N ALA A 92 -19.21 6.73 -13.20
CA ALA A 92 -20.44 6.50 -12.45
C ALA A 92 -21.62 7.34 -13.00
N THR A 93 -21.98 7.13 -14.27
CA THR A 93 -23.22 7.68 -14.86
C THR A 93 -24.43 6.87 -14.38
N PRO A 94 -25.64 7.45 -14.35
CA PRO A 94 -26.85 6.73 -13.88
C PRO A 94 -27.09 5.42 -14.64
N GLU A 95 -26.84 5.40 -15.95
CA GLU A 95 -26.94 4.21 -16.80
C GLU A 95 -25.94 3.11 -16.40
N ASN A 96 -24.69 3.49 -16.12
CA ASN A 96 -23.66 2.54 -15.71
C ASN A 96 -23.91 2.01 -14.30
N ILE A 97 -24.41 2.85 -13.38
CA ILE A 97 -24.77 2.41 -12.04
C ILE A 97 -25.80 1.27 -12.11
N GLN A 98 -26.86 1.45 -12.92
CA GLN A 98 -27.87 0.40 -13.11
C GLN A 98 -27.28 -0.86 -13.75
N LYS A 99 -26.40 -0.70 -14.75
CA LYS A 99 -25.76 -1.83 -15.44
C LYS A 99 -24.86 -2.68 -14.54
N TYR A 100 -24.11 -2.06 -13.63
CA TYR A 100 -23.12 -2.77 -12.81
C TYR A 100 -23.64 -3.20 -11.43
N MET A 101 -24.78 -2.67 -10.97
CA MET A 101 -25.42 -3.08 -9.71
C MET A 101 -25.78 -4.57 -9.66
N SER A 102 -26.20 -5.17 -10.78
CA SER A 102 -26.61 -6.58 -10.84
C SER A 102 -25.44 -7.57 -10.75
N ILE A 103 -24.21 -7.13 -11.04
CA ILE A 103 -23.03 -8.00 -11.15
C ILE A 103 -22.45 -8.37 -9.77
N VAL A 104 -22.63 -7.49 -8.78
CA VAL A 104 -22.03 -7.57 -7.44
C VAL A 104 -22.37 -8.88 -6.69
N ILE A 105 -23.49 -9.52 -7.03
CA ILE A 105 -24.04 -10.67 -6.30
C ILE A 105 -23.35 -12.00 -6.66
N SER A 106 -22.59 -12.06 -7.75
CA SER A 106 -22.25 -13.34 -8.43
C SER A 106 -20.82 -13.90 -8.22
N THR A 107 -19.98 -13.29 -7.37
CA THR A 107 -18.57 -13.70 -7.27
C THR A 107 -18.27 -14.53 -6.01
N GLU A 108 -17.85 -15.79 -6.24
CA GLU A 108 -17.67 -16.85 -5.23
C GLU A 108 -16.30 -16.84 -4.53
N HIS A 109 -15.28 -16.17 -5.08
CA HIS A 109 -13.93 -16.13 -4.47
C HIS A 109 -13.71 -14.77 -3.81
N GLN A 110 -14.23 -14.63 -2.59
CA GLN A 110 -14.18 -13.37 -1.86
C GLN A 110 -13.03 -13.37 -0.85
N HIS A 111 -12.03 -12.51 -1.10
CA HIS A 111 -11.13 -12.05 -0.06
C HIS A 111 -11.94 -11.40 1.06
N SER A 112 -11.51 -11.62 2.31
CA SER A 112 -12.24 -11.13 3.49
C SER A 112 -12.32 -9.60 3.54
N SER A 113 -11.32 -8.93 2.97
CA SER A 113 -11.28 -7.47 2.90
C SER A 113 -10.63 -6.98 1.61
N LYS A 114 -10.83 -5.69 1.28
CA LYS A 114 -10.23 -5.03 0.11
C LYS A 114 -8.70 -5.03 0.12
N TYR A 115 -8.11 -5.03 1.32
CA TYR A 115 -6.66 -4.93 1.54
C TYR A 115 -6.02 -6.28 1.91
N ALA A 116 -6.79 -7.37 1.91
CA ALA A 116 -6.33 -8.66 2.42
C ALA A 116 -5.14 -9.20 1.60
N ILE A 117 -5.25 -9.11 0.26
CA ILE A 117 -4.17 -9.48 -0.68
C ILE A 117 -2.90 -8.64 -0.47
N GLU A 118 -3.05 -7.34 -0.29
CA GLU A 118 -1.90 -6.45 -0.10
C GLU A 118 -1.21 -6.74 1.24
N LEU A 119 -2.01 -6.99 2.28
CA LEU A 119 -1.52 -7.38 3.59
C LEU A 119 -0.81 -8.75 3.55
N LEU A 120 -1.36 -9.75 2.83
CA LEU A 120 -0.71 -11.04 2.58
C LEU A 120 0.72 -10.79 2.01
N LYS A 121 0.84 -9.99 0.95
CA LYS A 121 2.13 -9.69 0.30
C LYS A 121 3.12 -8.96 1.21
N VAL A 122 2.63 -8.06 2.06
CA VAL A 122 3.46 -7.33 3.02
C VAL A 122 3.96 -8.28 4.11
N LEU A 123 3.08 -9.14 4.65
CA LEU A 123 3.41 -10.11 5.69
C LEU A 123 4.32 -11.22 5.18
N GLU A 124 4.17 -11.68 3.95
CA GLU A 124 5.07 -12.66 3.32
C GLU A 124 6.51 -12.15 3.21
N LYS A 125 6.67 -10.86 2.92
CA LYS A 125 7.98 -10.18 2.85
C LYS A 125 8.47 -9.72 4.23
N CYS A 126 7.65 -9.82 5.27
CA CYS A 126 8.03 -9.37 6.59
C CYS A 126 9.00 -10.39 7.23
N CYS A 127 10.10 -9.88 7.78
CA CYS A 127 10.99 -10.65 8.65
C CYS A 127 10.83 -10.14 10.08
N LEU A 128 10.09 -10.88 10.90
CA LEU A 128 9.84 -10.54 12.28
C LEU A 128 11.06 -10.88 13.14
N ILE A 129 11.65 -9.89 13.79
CA ILE A 129 12.71 -10.13 14.77
C ILE A 129 12.04 -10.40 16.12
N VAL A 130 12.30 -11.59 16.66
CA VAL A 130 11.74 -12.05 17.93
C VAL A 130 12.79 -11.85 19.00
N ASN A 131 12.66 -10.73 19.72
CA ASN A 131 13.53 -10.38 20.82
C ASN A 131 13.17 -11.19 22.06
N MET A 132 14.11 -11.98 22.55
CA MET A 132 13.97 -12.84 23.73
C MET A 132 15.10 -12.59 24.72
N ASN A 133 14.87 -12.83 26.00
CA ASN A 133 15.90 -12.60 27.02
C ASN A 133 17.05 -13.64 26.91
N ILE A 134 18.30 -13.22 27.12
CA ILE A 134 19.44 -14.14 27.23
C ILE A 134 19.59 -14.73 28.64
N ASP A 135 19.19 -13.99 29.67
CA ASP A 135 19.53 -14.32 31.07
C ASP A 135 18.51 -15.27 31.70
N ASN A 136 17.24 -15.12 31.34
CA ASN A 136 16.15 -15.89 31.91
C ASN A 136 15.67 -16.99 30.97
N HIS A 137 15.33 -18.14 31.53
CA HIS A 137 14.63 -19.20 30.81
C HIS A 137 13.27 -18.73 30.30
N TRP A 138 12.98 -19.04 29.04
CA TRP A 138 11.73 -18.69 28.39
C TRP A 138 11.26 -19.82 27.48
N LYS A 139 9.94 -19.90 27.33
CA LYS A 139 9.26 -20.70 26.33
C LYS A 139 8.51 -19.75 25.40
N LEU A 140 8.70 -19.93 24.09
CA LEU A 140 8.07 -19.05 23.12
C LEU A 140 6.56 -19.30 23.07
N GLU A 141 5.80 -18.25 23.34
CA GLU A 141 4.34 -18.26 23.37
C GLU A 141 3.76 -17.18 22.43
N LYS A 142 2.46 -17.25 22.16
CA LYS A 142 1.78 -16.33 21.23
C LYS A 142 1.92 -14.85 21.61
N TRP A 143 1.93 -14.53 22.91
CA TRP A 143 2.04 -13.14 23.37
C TRP A 143 3.42 -12.53 23.07
N HIS A 144 4.50 -13.33 23.11
CA HIS A 144 5.84 -12.87 22.73
C HIS A 144 5.85 -12.41 21.26
N ILE A 145 5.20 -13.19 20.39
CA ILE A 145 5.09 -12.88 18.97
C ILE A 145 4.24 -11.64 18.73
N LYS A 146 3.11 -11.51 19.43
CA LYS A 146 2.25 -10.32 19.40
C LYS A 146 3.00 -9.04 19.81
N VAL A 147 3.82 -9.10 20.86
CA VAL A 147 4.64 -7.95 21.30
C VAL A 147 5.67 -7.58 20.23
N ASN A 148 6.35 -8.56 19.65
CA ASN A 148 7.33 -8.30 18.58
C ASN A 148 6.67 -7.73 17.31
N PHE A 149 5.47 -8.22 16.92
CA PHE A 149 4.70 -7.61 15.83
C PHE A 149 4.38 -6.15 16.10
N ARG A 150 4.02 -5.80 17.35
CA ARG A 150 3.78 -4.41 17.76
C ARG A 150 5.04 -3.55 17.62
N THR A 151 6.22 -4.09 17.95
CA THR A 151 7.50 -3.40 17.72
C THR A 151 7.75 -3.15 16.23
N CYS A 152 7.35 -4.08 15.36
CA CYS A 152 7.37 -3.88 13.90
C CYS A 152 6.26 -2.96 13.36
N GLY A 153 5.40 -2.39 14.21
CA GLY A 153 4.30 -1.51 13.82
C GLY A 153 3.06 -2.23 13.29
N ILE A 154 2.98 -3.56 13.44
CA ILE A 154 1.84 -4.37 13.00
C ILE A 154 1.05 -4.81 14.22
N TYR A 155 -0.25 -4.54 14.23
CA TYR A 155 -1.13 -4.98 15.32
C TYR A 155 -1.72 -6.35 15.00
N VAL A 156 -1.45 -7.34 15.87
CA VAL A 156 -1.90 -8.73 15.69
C VAL A 156 -2.53 -9.25 16.99
N THR A 157 -3.59 -10.05 16.88
CA THR A 157 -4.23 -10.71 18.03
C THR A 157 -3.65 -12.11 18.27
N GLU A 158 -3.74 -12.62 19.50
CA GLU A 158 -3.24 -13.98 19.79
C GLU A 158 -4.04 -15.08 19.09
N LYS A 159 -5.33 -14.84 18.84
CA LYS A 159 -6.19 -15.78 18.11
C LYS A 159 -5.73 -15.97 16.67
N SER A 160 -5.27 -14.90 16.03
CA SER A 160 -4.74 -14.92 14.67
C SER A 160 -3.37 -15.57 14.51
N ILE A 161 -2.68 -15.93 15.61
CA ILE A 161 -1.33 -16.48 15.56
C ILE A 161 -1.40 -18.00 15.78
N THR A 162 -0.81 -18.74 14.85
CA THR A 162 -0.63 -20.20 14.96
C THR A 162 0.87 -20.51 15.05
N MET A 163 1.25 -21.07 16.21
CA MET A 163 2.64 -21.38 16.56
C MET A 163 3.11 -22.65 15.85
N PRO A 164 4.43 -22.82 15.62
CA PRO A 164 4.99 -24.08 15.15
C PRO A 164 4.68 -25.21 16.13
N LYS A 165 4.65 -26.46 15.64
CA LYS A 165 4.36 -27.64 16.47
C LYS A 165 5.44 -27.94 17.51
N LYS A 166 6.68 -27.55 17.23
CA LYS A 166 7.84 -27.77 18.09
C LYS A 166 7.98 -26.58 19.03
N ASP A 167 8.06 -26.87 20.33
CA ASP A 167 8.31 -25.86 21.35
C ASP A 167 9.71 -25.28 21.17
N ILE A 168 9.81 -23.94 21.18
CA ILE A 168 11.08 -23.22 21.15
C ILE A 168 11.37 -22.74 22.56
N ILE A 169 12.46 -23.26 23.14
CA ILE A 169 12.89 -22.99 24.51
C ILE A 169 14.30 -22.38 24.46
N GLY A 170 14.52 -21.37 25.29
CA GLY A 170 15.81 -20.73 25.48
C GLY A 170 16.19 -20.59 26.96
N PRO A 171 17.33 -19.95 27.26
CA PRO A 171 18.23 -19.26 26.35
C PRO A 171 19.24 -20.23 25.74
N ASN A 172 19.29 -20.29 24.41
CA ASN A 172 20.22 -21.13 23.66
C ASN A 172 20.94 -20.24 22.66
N LEU A 173 22.18 -19.84 22.98
CA LEU A 173 22.95 -18.93 22.12
C LEU A 173 23.20 -19.50 20.72
N GLN A 174 23.23 -20.82 20.57
CA GLN A 174 23.32 -21.49 19.27
C GLN A 174 22.13 -21.21 18.34
N ASN A 175 20.98 -20.80 18.90
CA ASN A 175 19.78 -20.48 18.12
C ASN A 175 19.73 -19.00 17.72
N GLU A 176 20.76 -18.21 18.07
CA GLU A 176 20.84 -16.81 17.71
C GLU A 176 20.86 -16.61 16.18
N GLY A 177 19.97 -15.75 15.71
CA GLY A 177 19.81 -15.43 14.30
C GLY A 177 19.22 -16.55 13.43
N LYS A 178 18.89 -17.73 13.99
CA LYS A 178 18.21 -18.79 13.25
C LYS A 178 16.78 -18.37 12.90
N GLU A 179 16.31 -18.88 11.76
CA GLU A 179 15.02 -18.55 11.20
C GLU A 179 13.98 -19.65 11.44
N PHE A 180 12.74 -19.27 11.72
CA PHE A 180 11.59 -20.16 11.75
C PHE A 180 10.39 -19.41 11.16
N TYR A 181 9.30 -20.10 10.84
CA TYR A 181 8.09 -19.42 10.37
C TYR A 181 6.93 -19.59 11.34
N ILE A 182 6.04 -18.60 11.30
CA ILE A 182 4.77 -18.59 12.04
C ILE A 182 3.67 -18.41 11.02
N LYS A 183 2.52 -19.02 11.29
CA LYS A 183 1.34 -18.84 10.46
C LYS A 183 0.41 -17.80 11.10
N VAL A 184 0.05 -16.77 10.34
CA VAL A 184 -0.84 -15.68 10.76
C VAL A 184 -2.12 -15.74 9.92
N THR A 185 -3.27 -15.82 10.58
CA THR A 185 -4.58 -15.88 9.92
C THR A 185 -5.23 -14.50 9.91
N ILE A 186 -5.55 -13.98 8.72
CA ILE A 186 -6.25 -12.71 8.50
C ILE A 186 -7.74 -13.02 8.40
N ASN A 187 -8.54 -12.42 9.30
CA ASN A 187 -10.01 -12.54 9.33
C ASN A 187 -10.52 -13.99 9.17
N GLU A 188 -9.83 -14.95 9.81
CA GLU A 188 -10.21 -16.38 9.84
C GLU A 188 -10.31 -17.08 8.46
N THR A 189 -9.83 -16.45 7.39
CA THR A 189 -10.02 -16.92 6.00
C THR A 189 -8.69 -17.10 5.28
N GLU A 190 -7.79 -16.13 5.39
CA GLU A 190 -6.52 -16.14 4.67
C GLU A 190 -5.36 -16.44 5.63
N GLU A 191 -4.50 -17.41 5.30
CA GLU A 191 -3.33 -17.76 6.10
C GLU A 191 -2.04 -17.30 5.43
N VAL A 192 -1.20 -16.55 6.16
CA VAL A 192 0.15 -16.15 5.73
C VAL A 192 1.19 -16.91 6.54
N LYS A 193 2.29 -17.32 5.89
CA LYS A 193 3.52 -17.71 6.58
C LYS A 193 4.45 -16.51 6.70
N VAL A 194 4.73 -16.10 7.93
CA VAL A 194 5.64 -15.00 8.24
C VAL A 194 6.98 -15.57 8.68
N ARG A 195 8.06 -15.03 8.12
CA ARG A 195 9.43 -15.37 8.52
C ARG A 195 9.75 -14.71 9.86
N CYS A 196 10.30 -15.47 10.79
CA CYS A 196 10.71 -15.00 12.11
C CYS A 196 12.17 -15.35 12.34
N ARG A 197 12.89 -14.43 12.98
CA ARG A 197 14.30 -14.59 13.35
C ARG A 197 14.43 -14.42 14.85
N LEU A 198 15.11 -15.35 15.50
CA LEU A 198 15.37 -15.24 16.93
C LEU A 198 16.53 -14.25 17.18
N HIS A 199 16.35 -13.34 18.14
CA HIS A 199 17.39 -12.44 18.62
C HIS A 199 17.38 -12.40 20.15
N HIS A 200 18.52 -12.68 20.76
CA HIS A 200 18.68 -12.59 22.21
C HIS A 200 19.07 -11.16 22.61
N VAL A 201 18.36 -10.63 23.59
CA VAL A 201 18.54 -9.30 24.16
C VAL A 201 18.76 -9.44 25.67
N THR A 202 19.55 -8.56 26.24
CA THR A 202 19.75 -8.44 27.69
C THR A 202 19.64 -6.99 28.11
N THR A 203 19.37 -6.78 29.41
CA THR A 203 19.48 -5.47 30.05
C THR A 203 20.90 -5.25 30.59
N VAL A 204 21.67 -6.32 30.81
CA VAL A 204 23.01 -6.27 31.40
C VAL A 204 24.04 -6.00 30.30
N PRO A 205 24.81 -4.89 30.37
CA PRO A 205 25.76 -4.55 29.31
C PRO A 205 26.83 -5.63 29.04
N GLU A 206 27.20 -6.41 30.06
CA GLU A 206 28.24 -7.45 29.97
C GLU A 206 27.81 -8.66 29.12
N HIS A 207 26.51 -8.96 29.07
CA HIS A 207 25.95 -10.09 28.31
C HIS A 207 25.44 -9.65 26.93
N GLN A 208 25.63 -8.37 26.57
CA GLN A 208 25.16 -7.82 25.31
C GLN A 208 25.94 -8.44 24.15
N LEU A 209 25.19 -9.01 23.20
CA LEU A 209 25.77 -9.55 21.98
C LEU A 209 26.34 -8.42 21.12
N PRO A 210 27.43 -8.69 20.35
CA PRO A 210 27.98 -7.70 19.46
C PRO A 210 26.94 -7.27 18.43
N GLU A 211 26.84 -5.96 18.19
CA GLU A 211 25.94 -5.43 17.17
C GLU A 211 26.48 -5.81 15.78
N ILE A 212 25.78 -6.72 15.12
CA ILE A 212 26.07 -7.10 13.74
C ILE A 212 25.32 -6.14 12.83
N SER A 213 26.05 -5.28 12.13
CA SER A 213 25.45 -4.41 11.12
C SER A 213 24.71 -5.24 10.07
N GLU A 214 23.49 -4.82 9.72
CA GLU A 214 22.65 -5.47 8.72
C GLU A 214 22.39 -6.96 8.98
N PHE A 215 22.31 -7.36 10.26
CA PHE A 215 22.12 -8.76 10.64
C PHE A 215 20.95 -9.43 9.90
N TRP A 216 19.88 -8.68 9.61
CA TRP A 216 18.71 -9.14 8.86
C TRP A 216 18.98 -9.60 7.42
N LYS A 217 20.15 -9.29 6.83
CA LYS A 217 20.57 -9.81 5.51
C LYS A 217 21.22 -11.19 5.59
N ILE A 218 21.77 -11.56 6.74
CA ILE A 218 22.55 -12.78 6.93
C ILE A 218 21.59 -13.90 7.36
N SER A 219 21.42 -14.93 6.54
CA SER A 219 20.63 -16.11 6.93
C SER A 219 21.49 -17.10 7.70
N ASN A 220 21.21 -17.31 9.00
CA ASN A 220 21.93 -18.26 9.85
C ASN A 220 21.32 -19.68 9.85
N GLY A 221 20.62 -20.03 8.76
CA GLY A 221 19.92 -21.30 8.62
C GLY A 221 18.60 -21.39 9.40
N ALA A 222 17.86 -22.46 9.16
CA ALA A 222 16.60 -22.73 9.83
C ALA A 222 16.82 -23.24 11.27
N LEU A 223 15.98 -22.82 12.19
CA LEU A 223 15.92 -23.34 13.56
C LEU A 223 15.57 -24.83 13.56
N PHE A 224 14.69 -25.23 12.65
CA PHE A 224 14.33 -26.62 12.39
C PHE A 224 14.74 -26.99 10.96
N PRO A 225 15.57 -28.04 10.76
CA PRO A 225 16.01 -28.45 9.42
C PRO A 225 14.86 -28.80 8.47
N GLU A 226 13.73 -29.30 9.00
CA GLU A 226 12.53 -29.64 8.21
C GLU A 226 11.90 -28.41 7.53
N ASP A 227 12.00 -27.24 8.16
CA ASP A 227 11.34 -26.01 7.74
C ASP A 227 12.18 -25.20 6.74
N GLU A 228 13.42 -25.60 6.50
CA GLU A 228 14.38 -24.90 5.64
C GLU A 228 13.86 -24.75 4.20
N LYS A 229 13.23 -25.80 3.65
CA LYS A 229 12.64 -25.76 2.30
C LYS A 229 11.53 -24.71 2.19
N VAL A 230 10.72 -24.55 3.24
CA VAL A 230 9.62 -23.57 3.27
C VAL A 230 10.19 -22.17 3.42
N LEU A 231 11.17 -21.97 4.31
CA LEU A 231 11.82 -20.68 4.54
C LEU A 231 12.56 -20.16 3.31
N ASN A 232 13.21 -21.04 2.56
CA ASN A 232 13.90 -20.68 1.32
C ASN A 232 12.93 -20.31 0.20
N ALA A 233 11.71 -20.85 0.21
CA ALA A 233 10.67 -20.49 -0.76
C ALA A 233 9.96 -19.16 -0.45
N LEU A 234 10.02 -18.68 0.80
CA LEU A 234 9.37 -17.42 1.18
C LEU A 234 10.14 -16.22 0.60
N PRO A 235 9.43 -15.22 0.05
CA PRO A 235 10.09 -14.05 -0.50
C PRO A 235 10.82 -13.30 0.60
N ARG A 236 12.05 -12.87 0.30
CA ARG A 236 12.74 -11.93 1.18
C ARG A 236 12.31 -10.50 0.83
N PRO A 237 12.22 -9.60 1.82
CA PRO A 237 12.03 -8.18 1.55
C PRO A 237 13.14 -7.65 0.63
N LYS A 238 12.75 -6.69 -0.24
CA LYS A 238 13.41 -6.30 -1.51
C LYS A 238 14.83 -5.71 -1.46
N TRP A 239 15.58 -5.85 -0.38
CA TRP A 239 16.97 -5.34 -0.34
C TRP A 239 17.95 -6.15 -1.23
N GLU A 240 17.57 -7.34 -1.68
CA GLU A 240 18.37 -8.19 -2.58
C GLU A 240 18.51 -7.62 -4.02
N ASP A 241 17.53 -6.84 -4.49
CA ASP A 241 17.50 -6.32 -5.88
C ASP A 241 18.62 -5.30 -6.17
N TYR A 242 19.12 -4.59 -5.15
CA TYR A 242 20.19 -3.58 -5.32
C TYR A 242 21.57 -4.18 -5.61
N ASN A 243 21.84 -5.43 -5.20
CA ASN A 243 23.15 -6.06 -5.41
C ASN A 243 23.24 -6.79 -6.75
N ILE A 244 22.12 -7.27 -7.28
CA ILE A 244 22.06 -7.93 -8.59
C ILE A 244 22.28 -6.91 -9.72
N GLU A 245 21.69 -5.72 -9.64
CA GLU A 245 21.97 -4.64 -10.60
C GLU A 245 23.45 -4.22 -10.56
N LYS A 246 24.05 -4.10 -9.37
CA LYS A 246 25.47 -3.72 -9.25
C LYS A 246 26.47 -4.79 -9.71
N GLN A 247 26.08 -6.08 -9.70
CA GLN A 247 26.88 -7.17 -10.29
C GLN A 247 26.69 -7.28 -11.81
N MET A 248 25.52 -6.94 -12.36
CA MET A 248 25.28 -6.97 -13.81
C MET A 248 25.91 -5.79 -14.57
N TYR A 249 26.14 -4.64 -13.92
CA TYR A 249 26.79 -3.48 -14.54
C TYR A 249 28.32 -3.43 -14.34
N ASN A 250 28.94 -4.49 -13.81
CA ASN A 250 30.39 -4.64 -13.66
C ASN A 250 30.98 -5.78 -14.52
N CYS A 251 30.36 -6.07 -15.67
CA CYS A 251 30.99 -6.79 -16.78
C CYS A 251 31.21 -5.83 -17.95
#